data_AF-A0A1E7H8U6-F1
#
_entry.id   AF-A0A1E7H8U6-F1
#
_cell.length_a   1.000
_cell.length_b   1.000
_cell.length_c   1.000
_cell.angle_alpha   90.00
_cell.angle_beta   90.00
_cell.angle_gamma   90.00
#
_symmetry.space_group_name_H-M   'P 1'
#
loop_
_entity.id
_entity.type
_entity.pdbx_description
1 polymer ?
#
loop_
_entity_poly.entity_id
_entity_poly.type
_entity_poly.pdbx_seq_one_letter_code
_entity_poly.pdbx_strand_id
1 'polypeptide(L)'
;MLGFGRLSADGEILALKSSGISLYQMARPILLLSLPACLLTAAMTLYLRPACETFFRQQLFDIAASHASIGLQPQVFNDEFDDLVLYANRIDDRSGTMRQVFISDERDSSAPAIIMAEKGLLVSDSDNRKLLLRLEQGVMHRQPQDNGNHTDTGTYQVLHFTSYDVNLDLKQQTTFGKQRRRKNKELDLSELQIAIGTAPAEERQDLLAEYHTRLVLPAAPLLFALLGIPLGIQPHRSSRGSSFALGLGIFLCYYLLLSFANTMVGDAGWPATTLWLPNLCFLFTGLYLLHRAAIERPVTLFERTLPAFLAMLRGLFRSGDPS
;
A
#
# COMPACT_ATOMS: atom_id res chain seq x y z
N MET A 1 -21.56 -12.59 -13.30
CA MET A 1 -21.04 -13.56 -14.30
C MET A 1 -21.53 -14.97 -14.07
N LEU A 2 -21.16 -15.65 -12.98
CA LEU A 2 -21.50 -17.07 -12.80
C LEU A 2 -23.02 -17.35 -12.88
N GLY A 3 -23.84 -16.48 -12.27
CA GLY A 3 -25.30 -16.57 -12.38
C GLY A 3 -25.81 -16.46 -13.82
N PHE A 4 -25.44 -15.41 -14.55
CA PHE A 4 -25.77 -15.26 -15.97
C PHE A 4 -25.24 -16.39 -16.85
N GLY A 5 -24.04 -16.89 -16.58
CA GLY A 5 -23.47 -18.02 -17.30
C GLY A 5 -24.29 -19.29 -17.12
N ARG A 6 -24.85 -19.52 -15.92
CA ARG A 6 -25.81 -20.62 -15.68
C ARG A 6 -27.14 -20.40 -16.39
N LEU A 7 -27.75 -19.22 -16.21
CA LEU A 7 -29.01 -18.87 -16.89
C LEU A 7 -28.88 -18.97 -18.42
N SER A 8 -27.71 -18.63 -18.96
CA SER A 8 -27.42 -18.75 -20.38
C SER A 8 -27.20 -20.20 -20.82
N ALA A 9 -26.51 -21.01 -20.01
CA ALA A 9 -26.27 -22.44 -20.29
C ALA A 9 -27.55 -23.28 -20.19
N ASP A 10 -28.43 -22.93 -19.26
CA ASP A 10 -29.72 -23.58 -19.02
C ASP A 10 -30.80 -23.09 -20.01
N GLY A 11 -30.48 -22.13 -20.89
CA GLY A 11 -31.39 -21.60 -21.92
C GLY A 11 -32.41 -20.58 -21.40
N GLU A 12 -32.39 -20.25 -20.11
CA GLU A 12 -33.32 -19.29 -19.48
C GLU A 12 -33.19 -17.89 -20.05
N ILE A 13 -31.98 -17.44 -20.39
CA ILE A 13 -31.79 -16.13 -21.03
C ILE A 13 -32.46 -16.08 -22.40
N LEU A 14 -32.41 -17.16 -23.17
CA LEU A 14 -33.07 -17.23 -24.48
C LEU A 14 -34.60 -17.22 -24.32
N ALA A 15 -35.13 -17.92 -23.32
CA ALA A 15 -36.56 -17.93 -22.98
C ALA A 15 -37.07 -16.56 -22.50
N LEU A 16 -36.28 -15.84 -21.69
CA LEU A 16 -36.64 -14.48 -21.26
C LEU A 16 -36.67 -13.51 -22.45
N LYS A 17 -35.68 -13.59 -23.34
CA LYS A 17 -35.63 -12.75 -24.55
C LYS A 17 -36.78 -13.05 -25.51
N SER A 18 -37.16 -14.32 -25.70
CA SER A 18 -38.31 -14.69 -26.55
C SER A 18 -39.66 -14.22 -25.99
N SER A 19 -39.75 -14.05 -24.66
CA SER A 19 -40.89 -13.44 -23.97
C SER A 19 -40.94 -11.90 -24.07
N GLY A 20 -40.00 -11.28 -24.80
CA GLY A 20 -39.93 -9.83 -24.99
C GLY A 20 -39.20 -9.07 -23.88
N ILE A 21 -38.55 -9.76 -22.93
CA ILE A 21 -37.77 -9.12 -21.88
C ILE A 21 -36.44 -8.66 -22.45
N SER A 22 -36.21 -7.36 -22.44
CA SER A 22 -34.96 -6.76 -22.93
C SER A 22 -33.79 -7.01 -21.99
N LEU A 23 -32.57 -7.00 -22.54
CA LEU A 23 -31.34 -7.13 -21.74
C LEU A 23 -31.22 -6.04 -20.65
N TYR A 24 -31.71 -4.83 -20.93
CA TYR A 24 -31.71 -3.73 -19.98
C TYR A 24 -32.61 -3.99 -18.77
N GLN A 25 -33.74 -4.69 -18.96
CA GLN A 25 -34.61 -5.09 -17.85
C GLN A 25 -33.93 -6.14 -16.97
N MET A 26 -33.17 -7.06 -17.55
CA MET A 26 -32.36 -8.04 -16.80
C MET A 26 -31.19 -7.39 -16.06
N ALA A 27 -30.64 -6.29 -16.58
CA ALA A 27 -29.54 -5.56 -15.95
C ALA A 27 -29.97 -4.82 -14.66
N ARG A 28 -31.18 -4.25 -14.64
CA ARG A 28 -31.71 -3.46 -13.50
C ARG A 28 -31.61 -4.17 -12.12
N PRO A 29 -32.12 -5.40 -11.92
CA PRO A 29 -32.06 -6.05 -10.60
C PRO A 29 -30.62 -6.26 -10.11
N ILE A 30 -29.67 -6.44 -11.02
CA ILE A 30 -28.27 -6.69 -10.69
C ILE A 30 -27.52 -5.39 -10.38
N LEU A 31 -27.83 -4.32 -11.11
CA LEU A 31 -27.35 -2.98 -10.75
C LEU A 31 -27.91 -2.56 -9.38
N LEU A 32 -29.18 -2.85 -9.09
CA LEU A 32 -29.77 -2.63 -7.76
C LEU A 32 -29.07 -3.46 -6.68
N LEU A 33 -28.78 -4.75 -6.94
CA LEU A 33 -28.03 -5.60 -6.01
C LEU A 33 -26.60 -5.08 -5.76
N SER A 34 -25.99 -4.42 -6.74
CA SER A 34 -24.65 -3.85 -6.60
C SER A 34 -24.59 -2.57 -5.75
N LEU A 35 -25.71 -1.88 -5.54
CA LEU A 35 -25.76 -0.66 -4.72
C LEU A 35 -25.44 -0.93 -3.24
N PRO A 36 -26.04 -1.94 -2.56
CA PRO A 36 -25.63 -2.33 -1.22
C PRO A 36 -24.14 -2.69 -1.12
N ALA A 37 -23.59 -3.37 -2.13
CA ALA A 37 -22.17 -3.73 -2.16
C ALA A 37 -21.26 -2.49 -2.30
N CYS A 38 -21.67 -1.51 -3.11
CA CYS A 38 -21.05 -0.20 -3.24
C CYS A 38 -21.08 0.55 -1.88
N LEU A 39 -22.23 0.61 -1.23
CA LEU A 39 -22.38 1.25 0.09
C LEU A 39 -21.53 0.57 1.16
N LEU A 40 -21.49 -0.76 1.18
CA LEU A 40 -20.64 -1.52 2.09
C LEU A 40 -19.16 -1.22 1.83
N THR A 41 -18.74 -1.18 0.57
CA THR A 41 -17.36 -0.86 0.20
C THR A 41 -17.02 0.59 0.55
N ALA A 42 -17.95 1.53 0.39
CA ALA A 42 -17.81 2.91 0.85
C ALA A 42 -17.62 2.97 2.37
N ALA A 43 -18.47 2.29 3.14
CA ALA A 43 -18.34 2.23 4.60
C ALA A 43 -16.99 1.64 5.04
N MET A 44 -16.56 0.54 4.40
CA MET A 44 -15.26 -0.09 4.66
C MET A 44 -14.09 0.83 4.33
N THR A 45 -14.14 1.53 3.20
CA THR A 45 -13.01 2.34 2.71
C THR A 45 -12.91 3.68 3.44
N LEU A 46 -14.05 4.28 3.79
CA LEU A 46 -14.11 5.61 4.40
C LEU A 46 -13.94 5.56 5.92
N TYR A 47 -14.52 4.58 6.60
CA TYR A 47 -14.51 4.51 8.08
C TYR A 47 -13.65 3.35 8.61
N LEU A 48 -13.82 2.15 8.04
CA LEU A 48 -13.17 0.97 8.62
C LEU A 48 -11.65 0.95 8.35
N ARG A 49 -11.23 1.29 7.12
CA ARG A 49 -9.82 1.32 6.73
C ARG A 49 -8.97 2.25 7.61
N PRO A 50 -9.30 3.55 7.81
CA PRO A 50 -8.48 4.41 8.65
C PRO A 50 -8.49 3.95 10.11
N ALA A 51 -9.65 3.57 10.65
CA ALA A 51 -9.74 3.06 12.01
C ALA A 51 -8.83 1.83 12.22
N CYS A 52 -8.93 0.83 11.34
CA CYS A 52 -8.12 -0.38 11.42
C CYS A 52 -6.62 -0.08 11.29
N GLU A 53 -6.21 0.80 10.37
CA GLU A 53 -4.78 1.12 10.18
C GLU A 53 -4.21 1.81 11.43
N THR A 54 -4.95 2.76 12.02
CA THR A 54 -4.54 3.46 13.24
C THR A 54 -4.44 2.51 14.43
N PHE A 55 -5.44 1.65 14.66
CA PHE A 55 -5.40 0.66 15.73
C PHE A 55 -4.31 -0.39 15.53
N PHE A 56 -4.15 -0.90 14.30
CA PHE A 56 -3.11 -1.88 13.98
C PHE A 56 -1.70 -1.33 14.19
N ARG A 57 -1.48 -0.06 13.85
CA ARG A 57 -0.19 0.61 14.05
C ARG A 57 0.11 0.92 15.50
N GLN A 58 -0.87 1.33 16.30
CA GLN A 58 -0.70 1.47 17.74
C GLN A 58 -0.25 0.14 18.36
N GLN A 59 -0.93 -0.95 18.01
CA GLN A 59 -0.57 -2.27 18.51
C GLN A 59 0.82 -2.73 18.05
N LEU A 60 1.19 -2.46 16.79
CA LEU A 60 2.53 -2.75 16.28
C LEU A 60 3.61 -1.91 16.97
N PHE A 61 3.34 -0.65 17.28
CA PHE A 61 4.28 0.22 17.98
C PHE A 61 4.46 -0.23 19.43
N ASP A 62 3.37 -0.58 20.11
CA ASP A 62 3.42 -1.11 21.48
C ASP A 62 4.19 -2.44 21.54
N ILE A 63 3.99 -3.32 20.54
CA ILE A 63 4.78 -4.55 20.38
C ILE A 63 6.24 -4.21 20.07
N ALA A 64 6.51 -3.31 19.11
CA ALA A 64 7.88 -2.94 18.76
C ALA A 64 8.62 -2.28 19.93
N ALA A 65 7.96 -1.42 20.71
CA ALA A 65 8.53 -0.75 21.86
C ALA A 65 8.76 -1.71 23.04
N SER A 66 7.84 -2.65 23.27
CA SER A 66 8.01 -3.70 24.30
C SER A 66 8.97 -4.82 23.89
N HIS A 67 9.23 -5.00 22.58
CA HIS A 67 10.17 -6.00 22.03
C HIS A 67 11.46 -5.40 21.44
N ALA A 68 11.73 -4.10 21.55
CA ALA A 68 12.94 -3.48 20.97
C ALA A 68 14.24 -3.99 21.63
N SER A 69 14.18 -4.53 22.85
CA SER A 69 15.29 -5.26 23.48
C SER A 69 15.59 -6.61 22.81
N ILE A 70 14.63 -7.22 22.09
CA ILE A 70 14.78 -8.55 21.48
C ILE A 70 15.50 -8.50 20.13
N GLY A 71 15.56 -7.34 19.48
CA GLY A 71 16.32 -7.17 18.23
C GLY A 71 17.81 -6.91 18.44
N LEU A 72 18.19 -6.37 19.60
CA LEU A 72 19.57 -5.99 19.90
C LEU A 72 20.31 -7.17 20.52
N GLN A 73 21.28 -7.70 19.78
CA GLN A 73 22.11 -8.80 20.28
C GLN A 73 23.25 -8.25 21.13
N PRO A 74 23.44 -8.74 22.37
CA PRO A 74 24.59 -8.36 23.17
C PRO A 74 25.87 -8.89 22.51
N GLN A 75 26.97 -8.13 22.64
CA GLN A 75 28.28 -8.47 22.09
C GLN A 75 28.36 -8.56 20.56
N VAL A 76 27.34 -8.07 19.86
CA VAL A 76 27.29 -7.95 18.40
C VAL A 76 27.12 -6.47 18.04
N PHE A 77 27.69 -6.08 16.90
CA PHE A 77 27.42 -4.77 16.31
C PHE A 77 26.06 -4.82 15.61
N ASN A 78 25.07 -4.12 16.18
CA ASN A 78 23.71 -4.01 15.67
C ASN A 78 23.65 -2.83 14.69
N ASP A 79 23.34 -3.10 13.42
CA ASP A 79 23.27 -2.12 12.32
C ASP A 79 21.83 -1.87 11.83
N GLU A 80 20.83 -2.20 12.66
CA GLU A 80 19.39 -2.05 12.38
C GLU A 80 18.90 -0.59 12.38
N PHE A 81 19.77 0.38 12.65
CA PHE A 81 19.46 1.82 12.67
C PHE A 81 20.15 2.56 11.51
N ASP A 82 19.47 3.54 10.89
CA ASP A 82 19.99 4.28 9.73
C ASP A 82 21.26 5.07 10.13
N ASP A 83 22.37 4.79 9.45
CA ASP A 83 23.71 5.37 9.67
C ASP A 83 24.17 5.38 11.14
N LEU A 84 23.71 4.41 11.93
CA LEU A 84 24.05 4.25 13.34
C LEU A 84 24.31 2.78 13.68
N VAL A 85 25.49 2.51 14.24
CA VAL A 85 25.88 1.18 14.71
C VAL A 85 25.91 1.17 16.23
N LEU A 86 25.18 0.25 16.85
CA LEU A 86 25.06 0.11 18.30
C LEU A 86 25.69 -1.20 18.77
N TYR A 87 26.62 -1.10 19.71
CA TYR A 87 27.20 -2.23 20.42
C TYR A 87 26.96 -2.08 21.93
N ALA A 88 26.54 -3.17 22.57
CA ALA A 88 26.43 -3.24 24.02
C ALA A 88 27.01 -4.56 24.51
N ASN A 89 27.82 -4.51 25.57
CA ASN A 89 28.43 -5.73 26.13
C ASN A 89 27.37 -6.61 26.82
N ARG A 90 26.48 -5.98 27.60
CA ARG A 90 25.36 -6.67 28.25
C ARG A 90 24.07 -5.89 28.04
N ILE A 91 23.01 -6.62 27.75
CA ILE A 91 21.65 -6.11 27.62
C ILE A 91 20.80 -6.93 28.60
N ASP A 92 20.04 -6.25 29.44
CA ASP A 92 19.06 -6.89 30.32
C ASP A 92 17.66 -6.74 29.72
N ASP A 93 17.13 -7.84 29.20
CA ASP A 93 15.84 -7.90 28.49
C ASP A 93 14.66 -7.43 29.34
N ARG A 94 14.74 -7.54 30.67
CA ARG A 94 13.64 -7.16 31.58
C ARG A 94 13.60 -5.68 31.90
N SER A 95 14.77 -5.04 32.00
CA SER A 95 14.88 -3.64 32.39
C SER A 95 15.15 -2.70 31.20
N GLY A 96 15.47 -3.26 30.03
CA GLY A 96 15.89 -2.48 28.86
C GLY A 96 17.20 -1.72 29.09
N THR A 97 17.99 -2.13 30.10
CA THR A 97 19.27 -1.51 30.42
C THR A 97 20.41 -2.19 29.70
N MET A 98 21.30 -1.39 29.16
CA MET A 98 22.50 -1.79 28.45
C MET A 98 23.71 -1.31 29.25
N ARG A 99 24.79 -2.10 29.27
CA ARG A 99 26.06 -1.72 29.90
C ARG A 99 27.18 -1.73 28.89
N GLN A 100 28.08 -0.76 29.04
CA GLN A 100 29.20 -0.52 28.13
C GLN A 100 28.70 -0.37 26.70
N VAL A 101 28.01 0.73 26.47
CA VAL A 101 27.41 1.06 25.19
C VAL A 101 28.42 1.79 24.34
N PHE A 102 28.57 1.35 23.11
CA PHE A 102 29.38 1.98 22.08
C PHE A 102 28.49 2.27 20.88
N ILE A 103 28.51 3.50 20.39
CA ILE A 103 27.72 3.94 19.25
C ILE A 103 28.64 4.61 18.25
N SER A 104 28.57 4.18 16.98
CA SER A 104 29.09 4.93 15.85
C SER A 104 27.92 5.65 15.19
N ASP A 105 27.94 6.98 15.17
CA ASP A 105 26.93 7.84 14.57
C ASP A 105 27.52 8.51 13.32
N GLU A 106 27.11 8.03 12.15
CA GLU A 106 27.55 8.49 10.83
C GLU A 106 26.46 9.30 10.10
N ARG A 107 25.35 9.60 10.78
CA ARG A 107 24.21 10.37 10.21
C ARG A 107 24.61 11.74 9.70
N ASP A 108 25.62 12.35 10.31
CA ASP A 108 26.29 13.54 9.80
C ASP A 108 27.65 13.14 9.21
N SER A 109 27.68 12.87 7.91
CA SER A 109 28.92 12.47 7.21
C SER A 109 30.02 13.53 7.31
N SER A 110 29.67 14.80 7.58
CA SER A 110 30.65 15.88 7.73
C SER A 110 31.31 15.90 9.10
N ALA A 111 30.76 15.22 10.11
CA ALA A 111 31.29 15.16 11.46
C ALA A 111 30.87 13.86 12.19
N PRO A 112 31.38 12.69 11.74
CA PRO A 112 31.07 11.42 12.39
C PRO A 112 31.46 11.45 13.86
N ALA A 113 30.65 10.79 14.69
CA ALA A 113 30.83 10.78 16.12
C ALA A 113 30.83 9.36 16.70
N ILE A 114 31.72 9.15 17.66
CA ILE A 114 31.79 7.92 18.44
C ILE A 114 31.34 8.26 19.85
N ILE A 115 30.31 7.57 20.33
CA ILE A 115 29.75 7.78 21.67
C ILE A 115 30.00 6.52 22.49
N MET A 116 30.61 6.70 23.67
CA MET A 116 30.85 5.65 24.63
C MET A 116 30.15 6.00 25.93
N ALA A 117 29.39 5.08 26.50
CA ALA A 117 28.67 5.30 27.75
C ALA A 117 28.72 4.07 28.66
N GLU A 118 28.75 4.30 29.97
CA GLU A 118 28.75 3.19 30.93
C GLU A 118 27.40 2.45 30.93
N LYS A 119 26.30 3.20 30.81
CA LYS A 119 24.94 2.67 30.84
C LYS A 119 24.07 3.30 29.77
N GLY A 120 23.23 2.49 29.14
CA GLY A 120 22.18 2.94 28.24
C GLY A 120 20.83 2.42 28.72
N LEU A 121 19.78 3.22 28.58
CA LEU A 121 18.40 2.82 28.85
C LEU A 121 17.57 3.13 27.62
N LEU A 122 16.88 2.10 27.12
CA LEU A 122 15.92 2.30 26.04
C LEU A 122 14.64 2.91 26.62
N VAL A 123 14.28 4.10 26.15
CA VAL A 123 13.07 4.83 26.54
C VAL A 123 12.21 5.01 25.31
N SER A 124 10.95 4.57 25.38
CA SER A 124 9.97 4.89 24.35
C SER A 124 9.30 6.22 24.72
N ASP A 125 9.41 7.22 23.86
CA ASP A 125 8.64 8.45 23.97
C ASP A 125 7.29 8.23 23.28
N SER A 126 6.26 7.92 24.08
CA SER A 126 4.87 7.72 23.67
C SER A 126 4.29 8.96 22.96
N ASP A 127 4.68 10.15 23.39
CA ASP A 127 4.07 11.40 22.91
C ASP A 127 4.62 11.78 21.54
N ASN A 128 5.93 11.66 21.35
CA ASN A 128 6.59 11.97 20.06
C ASN A 128 6.76 10.75 19.14
N ARG A 129 6.37 9.55 19.60
CA ARG A 129 6.48 8.28 18.85
C ARG A 129 7.90 7.97 18.41
N LYS A 130 8.88 8.25 19.29
CA LYS A 130 10.31 8.04 19.04
C LYS A 130 10.88 7.02 20.02
N LEU A 131 11.81 6.21 19.53
CA LEU A 131 12.62 5.35 20.37
C LEU A 131 13.88 6.13 20.74
N LEU A 132 14.10 6.35 22.03
CA LEU A 132 15.24 7.09 22.55
C LEU A 132 16.15 6.11 23.28
N LEU A 133 17.46 6.20 23.05
CA LEU A 133 18.45 5.57 23.88
C LEU A 133 19.08 6.64 24.77
N ARG A 134 18.69 6.62 26.04
CA ARG A 134 19.25 7.49 27.06
C ARG A 134 20.56 6.91 27.57
N LEU A 135 21.66 7.57 27.26
CA LEU A 135 22.99 7.23 27.72
C LEU A 135 23.32 7.99 29.00
N GLU A 136 23.92 7.30 29.96
CA GLU A 136 24.35 7.87 31.24
C GLU A 136 25.87 7.71 31.37
N GLN A 137 26.53 8.78 31.85
CA GLN A 137 27.97 8.82 32.14
C GLN A 137 28.81 8.40 30.92
N GLY A 138 28.92 9.29 29.95
CA GLY A 138 29.59 8.98 28.69
C GLY A 138 30.43 10.11 28.11
N VAL A 139 31.13 9.75 27.04
CA VAL A 139 32.00 10.62 26.28
C VAL A 139 31.65 10.48 24.80
N MET A 140 31.50 11.61 24.13
CA MET A 140 31.29 11.70 22.69
C MET A 140 32.53 12.31 22.06
N HIS A 141 33.12 11.57 21.13
CA HIS A 141 34.25 11.99 20.33
C HIS A 141 33.73 12.35 18.94
N ARG A 142 33.89 13.60 18.52
CA ARG A 142 33.49 14.07 17.20
C ARG A 142 34.71 14.54 16.44
N GLN A 143 34.83 14.06 15.20
CA GLN A 143 35.90 14.48 14.30
C GLN A 143 35.28 15.10 13.05
N PRO A 144 35.28 16.44 12.92
CA PRO A 144 34.86 17.11 11.70
C PRO A 144 35.76 16.66 10.53
N GLN A 145 35.16 16.26 9.42
CA GLN A 145 35.86 15.90 8.21
C GLN A 145 36.47 17.15 7.56
N ASP A 146 37.78 17.14 7.35
CA ASP A 146 38.53 18.26 6.77
C ASP A 146 38.13 18.46 5.31
N ASN A 147 37.32 19.49 5.06
CA ASN A 147 36.70 19.75 3.77
C ASN A 147 37.61 20.60 2.87
N GLY A 148 38.83 20.13 2.61
CA GLY A 148 39.76 20.60 1.56
C GLY A 148 40.18 22.09 1.54
N ASN A 149 39.54 22.96 2.33
CA ASN A 149 39.84 24.37 2.47
C ASN A 149 40.83 24.52 3.64
N HIS A 150 42.07 24.72 3.24
CA HIS A 150 43.33 24.64 3.99
C HIS A 150 43.50 25.60 5.19
N THR A 151 42.45 25.96 5.92
CA THR A 151 42.52 26.89 7.06
C THR A 151 41.80 26.45 8.33
N ASP A 152 40.91 25.45 8.29
CA ASP A 152 40.26 24.92 9.49
C ASP A 152 40.60 23.44 9.67
N THR A 153 41.77 23.15 10.25
CA THR A 153 42.10 21.81 10.72
C THR A 153 41.00 21.35 11.67
N GLY A 154 40.18 20.39 11.23
CA GLY A 154 39.04 19.87 11.99
C GLY A 154 39.44 19.56 13.43
N THR A 155 39.05 20.45 14.35
CA THR A 155 39.46 20.33 15.74
C THR A 155 38.73 19.15 16.34
N TYR A 156 39.48 18.20 16.89
CA TYR A 156 38.91 17.05 17.59
C TYR A 156 38.13 17.53 18.81
N GLN A 157 36.85 17.20 18.87
CA GLN A 157 35.96 17.61 19.96
C GLN A 157 35.62 16.43 20.85
N VAL A 158 35.86 16.59 22.15
CA VAL A 158 35.48 15.62 23.18
C VAL A 158 34.44 16.26 24.08
N LEU A 159 33.24 15.67 24.10
CA LEU A 159 32.13 16.10 24.93
C LEU A 159 31.88 15.05 26.02
N HIS A 160 32.08 15.44 27.28
CA HIS A 160 31.65 14.63 28.42
C HIS A 160 30.20 14.97 28.75
N PHE A 161 29.35 13.95 28.90
CA PHE A 161 27.95 14.14 29.24
C PHE A 161 27.54 13.25 30.41
N THR A 162 26.69 13.80 31.28
CA THR A 162 26.07 13.02 32.36
C THR A 162 24.88 12.23 31.85
N SER A 163 24.07 12.84 30.98
CA SER A 163 22.96 12.20 30.29
C SER A 163 22.87 12.72 28.86
N TYR A 164 22.71 11.82 27.89
CA TYR A 164 22.57 12.17 26.47
C TYR A 164 21.56 11.24 25.81
N ASP A 165 20.58 11.83 25.12
CA ASP A 165 19.51 11.09 24.46
C ASP A 165 19.82 10.95 22.96
N VAL A 166 19.96 9.71 22.49
CA VAL A 166 20.14 9.37 21.08
C VAL A 166 18.81 8.93 20.50
N ASN A 167 18.34 9.62 19.46
CA ASN A 167 17.20 9.13 18.67
C ASN A 167 17.62 7.90 17.87
N LEU A 168 16.94 6.78 18.10
CA LEU A 168 17.10 5.54 17.36
C LEU A 168 15.99 5.43 16.32
N ASP A 169 16.32 5.78 15.08
CA ASP A 169 15.45 5.56 13.94
C ASP A 169 15.77 4.18 13.36
N LEU A 170 14.87 3.22 13.57
CA LEU A 170 14.96 1.91 12.92
C LEU A 170 15.07 2.13 11.41
N LYS A 171 15.91 1.33 10.72
CA LYS A 171 16.01 1.24 9.25
C LYS A 171 14.67 0.78 8.65
N GLN A 172 13.63 1.59 8.76
CA GLN A 172 12.35 1.38 8.14
C GLN A 172 12.42 1.86 6.70
N GLN A 173 13.39 1.38 5.91
CA GLN A 173 13.51 1.67 4.47
C GLN A 173 13.03 3.10 4.13
N THR A 174 13.82 4.06 4.58
CA THR A 174 13.68 5.52 4.42
C THR A 174 13.74 5.92 2.96
N THR A 175 12.73 5.53 2.19
CA THR A 175 12.25 6.36 1.10
C THR A 175 11.32 7.37 1.75
N PHE A 176 11.73 8.64 1.90
CA PHE A 176 10.90 9.73 2.43
C PHE A 176 9.48 9.77 1.82
N GLY A 177 9.26 9.22 0.62
CA GLY A 177 7.94 9.02 0.02
C GLY A 177 7.09 7.86 0.60
N LYS A 178 7.68 6.75 1.08
CA LYS A 178 6.93 5.61 1.62
C LYS A 178 6.37 5.87 3.02
N GLN A 179 7.10 6.57 3.89
CA GLN A 179 6.60 6.98 5.20
C GLN A 179 5.47 8.02 5.09
N ARG A 180 5.61 9.00 4.17
CA ARG A 180 4.55 9.98 3.85
C ARG A 180 3.29 9.32 3.30
N ARG A 181 3.40 8.46 2.28
CA ARG A 181 2.27 7.69 1.74
C ARG A 181 1.61 6.76 2.77
N ARG A 182 2.34 6.31 3.81
CA ARG A 182 1.80 5.52 4.93
C ARG A 182 1.01 6.40 5.90
N LYS A 183 1.57 7.54 6.32
CA LYS A 183 0.90 8.51 7.20
C LYS A 183 -0.40 9.05 6.58
N ASN A 184 -0.44 9.26 5.27
CA ASN A 184 -1.66 9.72 4.58
C ASN A 184 -2.79 8.68 4.61
N LYS A 185 -2.48 7.39 4.76
CA LYS A 185 -3.49 6.31 4.87
C LYS A 185 -4.13 6.22 6.25
N GLU A 186 -3.48 6.79 7.27
CA GLU A 186 -3.93 6.79 8.67
C GLU A 186 -4.92 7.94 8.96
N LEU A 187 -4.91 9.01 8.15
CA LEU A 187 -5.79 10.17 8.33
C LEU A 187 -7.26 9.80 8.08
N ASP A 188 -8.13 10.24 8.97
CA ASP A 188 -9.57 10.22 8.74
C ASP A 188 -9.95 11.11 7.54
N LEU A 189 -11.11 10.87 6.92
CA LEU A 189 -11.56 11.63 5.76
C LEU A 189 -11.68 13.14 6.06
N SER A 190 -12.10 13.49 7.28
CA SER A 190 -12.23 14.88 7.72
C SER A 190 -10.87 15.56 7.92
N GLU A 191 -9.94 14.86 8.57
CA GLU A 191 -8.56 15.31 8.75
C GLU A 191 -7.81 15.43 7.41
N LEU A 192 -8.07 14.51 6.48
CA LEU A 192 -7.49 14.52 5.14
C LEU A 192 -7.91 15.77 4.36
N GLN A 193 -9.17 16.20 4.46
CA GLN A 193 -9.65 17.44 3.82
C GLN A 193 -8.98 18.69 4.40
N ILE A 194 -8.79 18.73 5.71
CA ILE A 194 -8.10 19.84 6.38
C ILE A 194 -6.63 19.88 5.95
N ALA A 195 -5.95 18.72 5.92
CA ALA A 195 -4.57 18.59 5.50
C ALA A 195 -4.34 19.03 4.05
N ILE A 196 -5.28 18.75 3.14
CA ILE A 196 -5.21 19.22 1.74
C ILE A 196 -5.18 20.75 1.65
N GLY A 197 -5.88 21.45 2.56
CA GLY A 197 -5.97 22.91 2.59
C GLY A 197 -4.71 23.60 3.13
N THR A 198 -3.95 22.93 4.00
CA THR A 198 -2.78 23.50 4.70
C THR A 198 -1.44 23.03 4.14
N ALA A 199 -1.41 21.94 3.36
CA ALA A 199 -0.18 21.33 2.88
C ALA A 199 0.48 22.08 1.69
N PRO A 200 1.83 22.05 1.59
CA PRO A 200 2.58 22.53 0.43
C PRO A 200 2.26 21.71 -0.84
N ALA A 201 2.57 22.26 -2.02
CA ALA A 201 2.09 21.75 -3.31
C ALA A 201 2.42 20.27 -3.59
N GLU A 202 3.61 19.80 -3.20
CA GLU A 202 4.02 18.39 -3.37
C GLU A 202 3.24 17.45 -2.44
N GLU A 203 3.12 17.80 -1.15
CA GLU A 203 2.40 16.99 -0.15
C GLU A 203 0.89 16.98 -0.42
N ARG A 204 0.36 18.09 -0.94
CA ARG A 204 -1.04 18.20 -1.37
C ARG A 204 -1.39 17.21 -2.48
N GLN A 205 -0.47 16.88 -3.38
CA GLN A 205 -0.74 15.91 -4.45
C GLN A 205 -0.93 14.49 -3.89
N ASP A 206 -0.08 14.06 -2.96
CA ASP A 206 -0.20 12.75 -2.31
C ASP A 206 -1.51 12.65 -1.50
N LEU A 207 -1.90 13.73 -0.82
CA LEU A 207 -3.16 13.77 -0.06
C LEU A 207 -4.39 13.72 -0.97
N LEU A 208 -4.37 14.46 -2.09
CA LEU A 208 -5.42 14.40 -3.11
C LEU A 208 -5.50 13.02 -3.77
N ALA A 209 -4.36 12.35 -3.98
CA ALA A 209 -4.31 11.00 -4.55
C ALA A 209 -4.99 9.98 -3.63
N GLU A 210 -4.70 10.03 -2.33
CA GLU A 210 -5.36 9.17 -1.34
C GLU A 210 -6.86 9.47 -1.27
N TYR A 211 -7.26 10.74 -1.26
CA TYR A 211 -8.67 11.15 -1.27
C TYR A 211 -9.44 10.58 -2.46
N HIS A 212 -8.92 10.75 -3.68
CA HIS A 212 -9.57 10.22 -4.87
C HIS A 212 -9.56 8.69 -4.91
N THR A 213 -8.49 8.04 -4.44
CA THR A 213 -8.44 6.57 -4.37
C THR A 213 -9.54 6.02 -3.46
N ARG A 214 -9.78 6.65 -2.30
CA ARG A 214 -10.86 6.25 -1.38
C ARG A 214 -12.25 6.40 -1.99
N LEU A 215 -12.45 7.37 -2.90
CA LEU A 215 -13.71 7.58 -3.61
C LEU A 215 -13.89 6.68 -4.84
N VAL A 216 -12.80 6.24 -5.46
CA VAL A 216 -12.81 5.40 -6.66
C VAL A 216 -13.14 3.94 -6.33
N LEU A 217 -12.70 3.44 -5.17
CA LEU A 217 -12.90 2.04 -4.75
C LEU A 217 -14.38 1.62 -4.61
N PRO A 218 -15.29 2.42 -4.00
CA PRO A 218 -16.70 2.05 -3.88
C PRO A 218 -17.44 1.96 -5.22
N ALA A 219 -16.94 2.60 -6.27
CA ALA A 219 -17.54 2.49 -7.60
C ALA A 219 -17.25 1.13 -8.28
N ALA A 220 -16.22 0.40 -7.85
CA ALA A 220 -15.79 -0.85 -8.50
C ALA A 220 -16.87 -1.95 -8.54
N PRO A 221 -17.63 -2.25 -7.47
CA PRO A 221 -18.71 -3.24 -7.51
C PRO A 221 -19.77 -2.94 -8.57
N LEU A 222 -20.13 -1.67 -8.77
CA LEU A 222 -21.08 -1.25 -9.80
C LEU A 222 -20.52 -1.50 -11.20
N LEU A 223 -19.24 -1.16 -11.43
CA LEU A 223 -18.55 -1.37 -12.71
C LEU A 223 -18.40 -2.86 -13.03
N PHE A 224 -18.07 -3.69 -12.04
CA PHE A 224 -18.00 -5.14 -12.20
C PHE A 224 -19.37 -5.77 -12.46
N ALA A 225 -20.43 -5.26 -11.84
CA ALA A 225 -21.79 -5.68 -12.16
C ALA A 225 -22.16 -5.33 -13.61
N LEU A 226 -21.83 -4.11 -14.05
CA LEU A 226 -22.10 -3.62 -15.41
C LEU A 226 -21.38 -4.43 -16.49
N LEU A 227 -20.09 -4.72 -16.30
CA LEU A 227 -19.31 -5.59 -17.21
C LEU A 227 -19.73 -7.06 -17.10
N GLY A 228 -20.14 -7.48 -15.91
CA GLY A 228 -20.50 -8.85 -15.57
C GLY A 228 -21.75 -9.37 -16.27
N ILE A 229 -22.66 -8.48 -16.68
CA ILE A 229 -23.91 -8.79 -17.40
C ILE A 229 -23.61 -9.24 -18.85
N PRO A 230 -23.09 -8.39 -19.75
CA PRO A 230 -22.91 -8.75 -21.16
C PRO A 230 -21.93 -9.89 -21.36
N LEU A 231 -20.87 -9.94 -20.56
CA LEU A 231 -19.85 -10.99 -20.64
C LEU A 231 -20.30 -12.32 -19.99
N GLY A 232 -21.34 -12.29 -19.16
CA GLY A 232 -21.95 -13.50 -18.61
C GLY A 232 -22.91 -14.21 -19.59
N ILE A 233 -23.39 -13.51 -20.61
CA ILE A 233 -24.45 -13.97 -21.54
C ILE A 233 -23.83 -14.54 -22.84
N GLN A 234 -22.64 -15.11 -22.76
CA GLN A 234 -21.96 -15.64 -23.96
C GLN A 234 -22.54 -17.00 -24.40
N PRO A 235 -22.83 -17.18 -25.70
CA PRO A 235 -23.56 -18.34 -26.24
C PRO A 235 -22.73 -19.61 -26.40
N HIS A 236 -21.43 -19.60 -26.10
CA HIS A 236 -20.61 -20.81 -26.12
C HIS A 236 -20.65 -21.49 -24.75
N ARG A 237 -20.63 -22.83 -24.74
CA ARG A 237 -20.55 -23.70 -23.54
C ARG A 237 -19.33 -23.30 -22.68
N SER A 238 -19.45 -22.21 -21.92
CA SER A 238 -18.51 -21.77 -20.91
C SER A 238 -18.56 -22.83 -19.84
N SER A 239 -17.57 -23.74 -19.84
CA SER A 239 -17.37 -24.63 -18.70
C SER A 239 -17.36 -23.81 -17.42
N ARG A 240 -17.89 -24.38 -16.34
CA ARG A 240 -18.14 -23.67 -15.06
C ARG A 240 -16.92 -22.85 -14.55
N GLY A 241 -15.70 -23.22 -14.95
CA GLY A 241 -14.46 -22.49 -14.64
C GLY A 241 -14.11 -21.29 -15.54
N SER A 242 -14.60 -21.22 -16.79
CA SER A 242 -14.24 -20.14 -17.73
C SER A 242 -14.79 -18.77 -17.31
N SER A 243 -16.04 -18.72 -16.85
CA SER A 243 -16.66 -17.49 -16.31
C SER A 243 -15.95 -16.98 -15.04
N PHE A 244 -15.44 -17.90 -14.20
CA PHE A 244 -14.67 -17.54 -13.01
C PHE A 244 -13.31 -16.96 -13.38
N ALA A 245 -12.56 -17.63 -14.27
CA ALA A 245 -11.26 -17.17 -14.75
C ALA A 245 -11.36 -15.79 -15.42
N LEU A 246 -12.43 -15.56 -16.20
CA LEU A 246 -12.69 -14.30 -16.86
C LEU A 246 -13.03 -13.18 -15.87
N GLY A 247 -13.87 -13.46 -14.87
CA GLY A 247 -14.16 -12.51 -13.78
C GLY A 247 -12.90 -12.15 -12.99
N LEU A 248 -12.05 -13.14 -12.66
CA LEU A 248 -10.77 -12.92 -12.00
C LEU A 248 -9.82 -12.09 -12.86
N GLY A 249 -9.75 -12.35 -14.17
CA GLY A 249 -8.94 -11.57 -15.10
C GLY A 249 -9.37 -10.10 -15.19
N ILE A 250 -10.68 -9.82 -15.22
CA ILE A 250 -11.22 -8.45 -15.20
C ILE A 250 -10.90 -7.76 -13.88
N PHE A 251 -11.07 -8.46 -12.75
CA PHE A 251 -10.69 -7.97 -11.43
C PHE A 251 -9.21 -7.60 -11.39
N LEU A 252 -8.32 -8.50 -11.83
CA LEU A 252 -6.88 -8.27 -11.83
C LEU A 252 -6.51 -7.09 -12.75
N CYS A 253 -7.10 -7.03 -13.94
CA CYS A 253 -6.91 -5.94 -14.89
C CYS A 253 -7.31 -4.58 -14.29
N TYR A 254 -8.44 -4.52 -13.59
CA TYR A 254 -8.89 -3.30 -12.89
C TYR A 254 -7.86 -2.83 -11.86
N TYR A 255 -7.38 -3.73 -11.00
CA TYR A 255 -6.40 -3.37 -9.97
C TYR A 255 -5.02 -3.03 -10.57
N LEU A 256 -4.63 -3.64 -11.68
CA LEU A 256 -3.41 -3.27 -12.40
C LEU A 256 -3.50 -1.86 -12.98
N LEU A 257 -4.63 -1.49 -13.61
CA LEU A 257 -4.87 -0.14 -14.11
C LEU A 257 -4.91 0.90 -12.99
N LEU A 258 -5.54 0.56 -11.86
CA LEU A 258 -5.57 1.42 -10.68
C LEU A 258 -4.18 1.59 -10.05
N SER A 259 -3.38 0.52 -10.02
CA SER A 259 -1.98 0.58 -9.55
C SER A 259 -1.14 1.47 -10.46
N PHE A 260 -1.29 1.31 -11.78
CA PHE A 260 -0.60 2.15 -12.77
C PHE A 260 -0.98 3.63 -12.64
N ALA A 261 -2.27 3.93 -12.45
CA ALA A 261 -2.74 5.30 -12.20
C ALA A 261 -2.14 5.88 -10.91
N ASN A 262 -2.04 5.09 -9.83
CA ASN A 262 -1.39 5.50 -8.58
C ASN A 262 0.10 5.79 -8.78
N THR A 263 0.82 4.96 -9.53
CA THR A 263 2.23 5.19 -9.86
C THR A 263 2.41 6.46 -10.68
N MET A 264 1.53 6.73 -11.66
CA MET A 264 1.61 7.97 -12.46
C MET A 264 1.35 9.24 -11.64
N VAL A 265 0.40 9.20 -10.72
CA VAL A 265 0.15 10.34 -9.82
C VAL A 265 1.33 10.55 -8.87
N GLY A 266 1.85 9.46 -8.31
CA GLY A 266 2.89 9.53 -7.29
C GLY A 266 4.30 9.82 -7.80
N ASP A 267 4.71 9.24 -8.93
CA ASP A 267 6.10 9.27 -9.39
C ASP A 267 6.27 10.15 -10.64
N ALA A 268 5.23 10.31 -11.46
CA ALA A 268 5.25 11.14 -12.67
C ALA A 268 4.57 12.51 -12.50
N GLY A 269 4.04 12.83 -11.30
CA GLY A 269 3.44 14.12 -10.97
C GLY A 269 2.11 14.41 -11.69
N TRP A 270 1.43 13.37 -12.17
CA TRP A 270 0.14 13.55 -12.85
C TRP A 270 -0.95 14.02 -11.87
N PRO A 271 -1.97 14.78 -12.33
CA PRO A 271 -3.05 15.21 -11.46
C PRO A 271 -3.77 14.03 -10.83
N ALA A 272 -4.21 14.19 -9.57
CA ALA A 272 -4.90 13.14 -8.83
C ALA A 272 -6.24 12.70 -9.48
N THR A 273 -6.80 13.49 -10.39
CA THR A 273 -7.95 13.12 -11.23
C THR A 273 -7.68 11.93 -12.13
N THR A 274 -6.42 11.60 -12.43
CA THR A 274 -6.01 10.44 -13.23
C THR A 274 -6.48 9.12 -12.61
N LEU A 275 -6.70 9.08 -11.29
CA LEU A 275 -7.23 7.92 -10.57
C LEU A 275 -8.65 7.53 -10.99
N TRP A 276 -9.41 8.43 -11.62
CA TRP A 276 -10.74 8.13 -12.15
C TRP A 276 -10.69 7.48 -13.52
N LEU A 277 -9.55 7.50 -14.21
CA LEU A 277 -9.40 7.00 -15.57
C LEU A 277 -9.71 5.49 -15.67
N PRO A 278 -9.26 4.61 -14.75
CA PRO A 278 -9.67 3.21 -14.75
C PRO A 278 -11.20 3.03 -14.65
N ASN A 279 -11.85 3.80 -13.76
CA ASN A 279 -13.31 3.74 -13.59
C ASN A 279 -14.05 4.17 -14.86
N LEU A 280 -13.63 5.27 -15.48
CA LEU A 280 -14.21 5.74 -16.73
C LEU A 280 -14.01 4.73 -17.85
N CYS A 281 -12.81 4.15 -17.97
CA CYS A 281 -12.51 3.11 -18.96
C CYS A 281 -13.44 1.89 -18.79
N PHE A 282 -13.61 1.41 -17.56
CA PHE A 282 -14.49 0.28 -17.25
C PHE A 282 -15.97 0.63 -17.45
N LEU A 283 -16.38 1.86 -17.13
CA LEU A 283 -17.74 2.36 -17.34
C LEU A 283 -18.08 2.40 -18.83
N PHE A 284 -17.24 3.02 -19.66
CA PHE A 284 -17.44 3.09 -21.10
C PHE A 284 -17.41 1.71 -21.74
N THR A 285 -16.46 0.85 -21.35
CA THR A 285 -16.39 -0.53 -21.84
C THR A 285 -17.62 -1.33 -21.44
N GLY A 286 -18.08 -1.19 -20.19
CA GLY A 286 -19.28 -1.84 -19.68
C GLY A 286 -20.54 -1.42 -20.42
N LEU A 287 -20.75 -0.11 -20.61
CA LEU A 287 -21.88 0.43 -21.37
C LEU A 287 -21.83 -0.01 -22.84
N TYR A 288 -20.66 0.04 -23.47
CA TYR A 288 -20.47 -0.39 -24.85
C TYR A 288 -20.79 -1.88 -25.04
N LEU A 289 -20.28 -2.74 -24.14
CA LEU A 289 -20.56 -4.17 -24.18
C LEU A 289 -22.03 -4.48 -23.88
N LEU A 290 -22.65 -3.78 -22.93
CA LEU A 290 -24.08 -3.93 -22.65
C LEU A 290 -24.94 -3.55 -23.86
N HIS A 291 -24.60 -2.44 -24.52
CA HIS A 291 -25.28 -2.00 -25.73
C HIS A 291 -25.09 -2.97 -26.90
N ARG A 292 -23.87 -3.48 -27.12
CA ARG A 292 -23.61 -4.50 -28.15
C ARG A 292 -24.36 -5.81 -27.88
N ALA A 293 -24.36 -6.26 -26.63
CA ALA A 293 -25.09 -7.46 -26.23
C ALA A 293 -26.61 -7.29 -26.39
N ALA A 294 -27.12 -6.07 -26.19
CA ALA A 294 -28.54 -5.76 -26.42
C ALA A 294 -28.91 -5.83 -27.90
N ILE A 295 -28.00 -5.45 -28.81
CA ILE A 295 -28.23 -5.47 -30.28
C ILE A 295 -27.82 -6.80 -30.92
N GLU A 296 -27.48 -7.83 -30.12
CA GLU A 296 -27.08 -9.17 -30.58
C GLU A 296 -25.89 -9.19 -31.56
N ARG A 297 -25.09 -8.12 -31.59
CA ARG A 297 -23.89 -8.10 -32.43
C ARG A 297 -22.79 -8.92 -31.77
N PRO A 298 -22.17 -9.89 -32.48
CA PRO A 298 -21.09 -10.68 -31.91
C PRO A 298 -19.94 -9.77 -31.45
N VAL A 299 -19.45 -10.02 -30.23
CA VAL A 299 -18.31 -9.31 -29.66
C VAL A 299 -17.03 -9.91 -30.24
N THR A 300 -16.67 -9.48 -31.45
CA THR A 300 -15.53 -9.99 -32.23
C THR A 300 -14.15 -9.79 -31.55
N LEU A 301 -14.03 -8.89 -30.58
CA LEU A 301 -12.78 -8.65 -29.86
C LEU A 301 -12.34 -9.86 -29.00
N PHE A 302 -13.30 -10.65 -28.52
CA PHE A 302 -13.03 -11.70 -27.55
C PHE A 302 -12.74 -13.06 -28.20
N GLU A 303 -13.35 -13.35 -29.35
CA GLU A 303 -13.06 -14.56 -30.14
C GLU A 303 -11.59 -14.63 -30.59
N ARG A 304 -10.93 -13.49 -30.75
CA ARG A 304 -9.54 -13.41 -31.20
C ARG A 304 -8.51 -13.39 -30.06
N THR A 305 -8.88 -12.87 -28.89
CA THR A 305 -7.94 -12.62 -27.77
C THR A 305 -8.03 -13.64 -26.65
N LEU A 306 -9.23 -14.18 -26.36
CA LEU A 306 -9.44 -15.20 -25.33
C LEU A 306 -8.69 -16.51 -25.61
N PRO A 307 -8.72 -17.10 -26.82
CA PRO A 307 -7.98 -18.34 -27.06
C PRO A 307 -6.46 -18.13 -26.98
N ALA A 308 -5.95 -16.97 -27.37
CA ALA A 308 -4.53 -16.61 -27.23
C ALA A 308 -4.12 -16.48 -25.75
N PHE A 309 -4.94 -15.82 -24.94
CA PHE A 309 -4.70 -15.67 -23.50
C PHE A 309 -4.80 -17.01 -22.76
N LEU A 310 -5.80 -17.84 -23.08
CA LEU A 310 -5.93 -19.20 -22.51
C LEU A 310 -4.80 -20.14 -22.97
N ALA A 311 -4.30 -19.99 -24.20
CA ALA A 311 -3.13 -20.72 -24.67
C ALA A 311 -1.85 -20.30 -23.93
N MET A 312 -1.68 -18.99 -23.68
CA MET A 312 -0.55 -18.45 -22.91
C MET A 312 -0.57 -18.95 -21.45
N LEU A 313 -1.73 -18.96 -20.80
CA LEU A 313 -1.90 -19.50 -19.45
C LEU A 313 -1.66 -21.02 -19.38
N ARG A 314 -2.11 -21.78 -20.39
CA ARG A 314 -1.81 -23.22 -20.50
C ARG A 314 -0.32 -23.50 -20.71
N GLY A 315 0.39 -22.63 -21.43
CA GLY A 315 1.84 -22.72 -21.60
C GLY A 315 2.61 -22.52 -20.30
N LEU A 316 2.17 -21.57 -19.46
CA LEU A 316 2.80 -21.23 -18.19
C LEU A 316 2.67 -22.34 -17.12
N PHE A 317 1.59 -23.12 -17.17
CA PHE A 317 1.36 -24.24 -16.24
C PHE A 317 2.04 -25.56 -16.68
N ARG A 318 2.59 -25.63 -17.90
CA ARG A 318 3.23 -26.84 -18.44
C ARG A 318 4.75 -26.87 -18.25
N SER A 319 5.37 -25.77 -17.83
CA SER A 319 6.82 -25.66 -17.63
C SER A 319 7.27 -25.99 -16.20
N GLY A 320 6.44 -26.67 -15.41
CA GLY A 320 6.65 -26.89 -13.97
C GLY A 320 6.93 -28.33 -13.53
N ASP A 321 7.05 -29.31 -14.44
CA ASP A 321 7.50 -30.66 -14.09
C ASP A 321 9.00 -30.81 -14.37
N PRO A 322 9.87 -30.78 -13.34
CA PRO A 322 11.27 -31.15 -13.49
C PRO A 322 11.39 -32.68 -13.53
N SER A 323 11.96 -33.19 -14.61
CA SER A 323 12.56 -34.54 -14.69
C SER A 323 13.82 -34.64 -13.86
#